data_AF-A0A9P1VY98-F1
#
_entry.id   AF-A0A9P1VY98-F1
#
_cell.length_a   1.000
_cell.length_b   1.000
_cell.length_c   1.000
_cell.angle_alpha   90.00
_cell.angle_beta   90.00
_cell.angle_gamma   90.00
#
_symmetry.space_group_name_H-M   'P 1'
#
loop_
_entity.id
_entity.type
_entity.pdbx_description
1 polymer ?
#
loop_
_entity_poly.entity_id
_entity_poly.type
_entity_poly.pdbx_seq_one_letter_code
_entity_poly.pdbx_strand_id
1 'polypeptide(L)' 'MKRCWKVVLPGRPAFTMILMEDCDPVEVVKSIWPEGRIEQ' A
#
# COMPACT_ATOMS: atom_id res chain seq x y z
N MET A 1 -14.44 -2.55 -6.96
CA MET A 1 -13.00 -2.82 -6.75
C MET A 1 -12.60 -2.35 -5.36
N LYS A 2 -11.74 -3.09 -4.65
CA LYS A 2 -11.19 -2.70 -3.34
C LYS A 2 -10.22 -1.53 -3.56
N ARG A 3 -10.52 -0.37 -2.96
CA ARG A 3 -9.70 0.85 -3.09
C ARG A 3 -8.84 1.14 -1.86
N CYS A 4 -9.17 0.52 -0.73
CA CYS A 4 -8.49 0.71 0.54
C CYS A 4 -7.53 -0.45 0.80
N TRP A 5 -6.27 -0.12 1.06
CA TRP A 5 -5.19 -1.08 1.27
C TRP A 5 -4.46 -0.73 2.55
N LYS A 6 -4.25 -1.73 3.41
CA LYS A 6 -3.45 -1.55 4.62
C LYS A 6 -1.98 -1.71 4.25
N VAL A 7 -1.20 -0.65 4.43
CA VAL A 7 0.24 -0.62 4.13
C VAL A 7 1.02 -0.85 5.40
N VAL A 8 2.01 -1.73 5.32
CA VAL A 8 2.92 -2.07 6.41
C VAL A 8 4.34 -1.73 5.98
N LEU A 9 5.05 -1.00 6.85
CA LEU A 9 6.44 -0.62 6.69
C LEU A 9 7.26 -1.09 7.91
N PRO A 10 8.51 -1.56 7.74
CA PRO A 10 9.37 -1.92 8.87
C PRO A 10 9.57 -0.75 9.83
N GLY A 11 9.36 -0.99 11.13
CA GLY A 11 9.60 0.01 12.17
C GLY A 11 8.61 1.19 12.20
N ARG A 12 7.53 1.15 11.42
CA ARG A 12 6.49 2.21 11.41
C ARG A 12 5.10 1.61 11.66
N PRO A 13 4.18 2.37 12.28
CA PRO A 13 2.79 1.96 12.36
C PRO A 13 2.17 1.75 10.97
N ALA A 14 1.30 0.75 10.87
CA ALA A 14 0.54 0.52 9.64
C ALA A 14 -0.44 1.68 9.39
N PHE A 15 -0.73 1.95 8.12
CA PHE A 15 -1.68 2.98 7.71
C PHE A 15 -2.52 2.53 6.52
N THR A 16 -3.61 3.24 6.26
CA THR A 16 -4.48 2.96 5.12
C THR A 16 -4.09 3.83 3.93
N MET A 17 -3.83 3.20 2.80
CA MET A 17 -3.70 3.83 1.49
C MET A 17 -5.01 3.69 0.73
N ILE A 18 -5.47 4.79 0.13
CA ILE A 18 -6.65 4.82 -0.73
C ILE A 18 -6.19 5.10 -2.16
N LEU A 19 -6.47 4.18 -3.08
CA LEU A 19 -6.18 4.36 -4.49
C LEU A 19 -7.43 4.88 -5.21
N MET A 20 -7.27 6.02 -5.85
CA MET A 20 -8.33 6.68 -6.63
C MET A 20 -8.40 6.13 -8.06
N GLU A 21 -7.26 5.68 -8.58
CA GLU A 21 -7.10 5.09 -9.92
C GLU A 21 -7.05 3.57 -9.84
N ASP A 22 -7.49 2.90 -10.90
CA ASP A 22 -7.43 1.45 -11.01
C ASP A 22 -6.01 1.03 -11.41
N CYS A 23 -5.17 0.80 -10.39
CA CYS A 23 -3.77 0.41 -10.51
C CYS A 23 -3.42 -0.73 -9.54
N ASP A 24 -2.28 -1.40 -9.75
CA ASP A 24 -1.83 -2.44 -8.83
C ASP A 24 -1.35 -1.80 -7.50
N PRO A 25 -2.02 -2.07 -6.36
CA PRO A 25 -1.62 -1.52 -5.08
C PRO A 25 -0.21 -1.93 -4.63
N VAL A 26 0.28 -3.09 -5.04
CA VAL A 26 1.63 -3.55 -4.69
C VAL A 26 2.68 -2.70 -5.40
N GLU A 27 2.48 -2.42 -6.68
CA GLU A 27 3.39 -1.58 -7.46
C GLU A 27 3.46 -0.16 -6.91
N VAL A 28 2.29 0.43 -6.59
CA VAL A 28 2.24 1.78 -5.98
C VAL A 28 3.01 1.81 -4.66
N VAL A 29 2.75 0.86 -3.74
CA VAL A 29 3.46 0.81 -2.46
C VAL A 29 4.97 0.68 -2.68
N LYS A 30 5.42 -0.20 -3.57
CA LYS A 30 6.86 -0.43 -3.80
C LYS A 30 7.56 0.74 -4.49
N SER A 31 6.84 1.53 -5.29
CA SER A 31 7.40 2.72 -5.93
C SER A 31 7.73 3.84 -4.94
N ILE A 32 6.97 3.93 -3.84
CA ILE A 32 7.14 4.96 -2.80
C ILE A 32 8.01 4.41 -1.65
N TRP A 33 7.78 3.16 -1.26
CA TRP A 33 8.48 2.45 -0.19
C TRP A 33 8.93 1.08 -0.68
N PRO A 34 10.20 0.92 -1.11
CA PRO A 34 10.71 -0.33 -1.66
C PRO A 34 10.50 -1.56 -0.75
N GLU A 35 10.58 -1.36 0.57
CA GLU A 35 10.36 -2.37 1.61
C GLU A 35 8.89 -2.53 2.03
N GLY A 36 7.99 -1.72 1.47
CA GLY A 36 6.58 -1.71 1.81
C GLY A 36 5.81 -2.89 1.26
N ARG A 37 4.77 -3.28 1.99
CA ARG A 37 3.84 -4.35 1.60
C ARG A 37 2.40 -4.01 1.93
N ILE A 38 1.47 -4.64 1.24
CA ILE A 38 0.04 -4.59 1.55
C ILE A 38 -0.37 -5.84 2.36
N GLU A 39 -1.22 -5.64 3.37
CA GLU A 39 -1.92 -6.73 4.06
C GLU A 39 -3.28 -6.96 3.36
N GLN A 40 -3.58 -8.21 2.98
CA GLN A 40 -4.82 -8.57 2.29
C GLN A 40 -6.01 -8.67 3.24
#